data_AF-A0A3C0AVX0-F1
#
_entry.id   AF-A0A3C0AVX0-F1
#
_cell.length_a   1.000
_cell.length_b   1.000
_cell.length_c   1.000
_cell.angle_alpha   90.00
_cell.angle_beta   90.00
_cell.angle_gamma   90.00
#
_symmetry.space_group_name_H-M   'P 1'
#
loop_
_entity.id
_entity.type
_entity.pdbx_description
1 polymer ?
#
loop_
_entity_poly.entity_id
_entity_poly.type
_entity_poly.pdbx_seq_one_letter_code
_entity_poly.pdbx_strand_id
1 'polypeptide(L)'
;NIFKSTIVMFISEILHHSIHEEEKNEHLFAFLETALFWLDNNDETANFHLILMLEMTKYLGFYPDISEMEFPFFDANEGVFTPFHGIGSLTEHETNLFKKLIPLKFDNDQKTFHVIERQIVLKILIDYFTFHLDGFKKPKSLEVLKEVFS
;
A
#
# COMPACT_ATOMS: atom_id res chain seq x y z
N ASN A 1 1.24 -19.11 -11.35
CA ASN A 1 0.04 -18.27 -11.49
C ASN A 1 0.51 -16.88 -11.90
N ILE A 2 0.12 -16.38 -13.08
CA ILE A 2 0.66 -15.13 -13.64
C ILE A 2 0.36 -13.91 -12.75
N PHE A 3 -0.81 -13.85 -12.10
CA PHE A 3 -1.19 -12.77 -11.20
C PHE A 3 -0.28 -12.68 -9.98
N LYS A 4 -0.04 -13.82 -9.32
CA LYS A 4 0.87 -13.87 -8.15
C LYS A 4 2.30 -13.50 -8.55
N SER A 5 2.79 -13.98 -9.70
CA SER A 5 4.11 -13.63 -10.20
C SER A 5 4.25 -12.12 -10.47
N THR A 6 3.23 -11.48 -11.05
CA THR A 6 3.22 -10.02 -11.25
C THR A 6 3.18 -9.26 -9.93
N ILE A 7 2.38 -9.72 -8.96
CA ILE A 7 2.37 -9.15 -7.59
C ILE A 7 3.77 -9.23 -6.98
N VAL A 8 4.42 -10.40 -7.01
CA VAL A 8 5.75 -10.59 -6.40
C VAL A 8 6.80 -9.72 -7.08
N MET A 9 6.77 -9.60 -8.41
CA MET A 9 7.68 -8.72 -9.14
C MET A 9 7.51 -7.26 -8.70
N PHE A 10 6.26 -6.79 -8.61
CA PHE A 10 5.95 -5.45 -8.13
C PHE A 10 6.41 -5.21 -6.69
N ILE A 11 6.09 -6.13 -5.78
CA ILE A 11 6.51 -6.03 -4.37
C ILE A 11 8.02 -6.06 -4.23
N SER A 12 8.73 -6.85 -5.04
CA SER A 12 10.19 -6.90 -5.02
C SER A 12 10.80 -5.54 -5.39
N GLU A 13 10.25 -4.84 -6.37
CA GLU A 13 10.68 -3.48 -6.72
C GLU A 13 10.34 -2.46 -5.62
N ILE A 14 9.15 -2.54 -5.02
CA ILE A 14 8.77 -1.69 -3.88
C ILE A 14 9.76 -1.88 -2.73
N LEU A 15 10.04 -3.13 -2.34
CA LEU A 15 10.98 -3.44 -1.25
C LEU A 15 12.38 -2.93 -1.56
N HIS A 16 12.86 -3.15 -2.79
CA HIS A 16 14.17 -2.68 -3.24
C HIS A 16 14.33 -1.16 -3.12
N HIS A 17 13.27 -0.39 -3.37
CA HIS A 17 13.28 1.07 -3.26
C HIS A 17 12.91 1.60 -1.87
N SER A 18 12.43 0.75 -0.96
CA SER A 18 11.97 1.17 0.38
C SER A 18 12.96 0.84 1.48
N ILE A 19 13.74 -0.23 1.32
CA ILE A 19 14.68 -0.72 2.33
C ILE A 19 16.09 -0.30 1.91
N HIS A 20 16.58 0.78 2.51
CA HIS A 20 17.94 1.30 2.28
C HIS A 20 18.91 1.02 3.44
N GLU A 21 18.38 0.66 4.62
CA GLU A 21 19.16 0.47 5.83
C GLU A 21 19.94 -0.85 5.80
N GLU A 22 21.20 -0.82 6.25
CA GLU A 22 22.06 -2.01 6.36
C GLU A 22 21.84 -2.79 7.67
N GLU A 23 20.95 -2.31 8.56
CA GLU A 23 20.63 -2.97 9.82
C GLU A 23 19.54 -4.04 9.66
N LYS A 24 19.61 -5.07 10.51
CA LYS A 24 18.66 -6.16 10.49
C LYS A 24 17.31 -5.71 11.05
N ASN A 25 16.27 -5.75 10.23
CA ASN A 25 14.89 -5.61 10.68
C ASN A 25 14.21 -6.98 10.73
N GLU A 26 14.43 -7.73 11.81
CA GLU A 26 13.87 -9.08 11.99
C GLU A 26 12.34 -9.09 11.99
N HIS A 27 11.71 -8.03 12.51
CA HIS A 27 10.26 -7.87 12.52
C HIS A 27 9.69 -7.70 11.12
N LEU A 28 10.29 -6.84 10.29
CA LEU A 28 9.91 -6.68 8.88
C LEU A 28 10.12 -7.99 8.11
N PHE A 29 11.25 -8.68 8.33
CA PHE A 29 11.50 -9.96 7.68
C PHE A 29 10.43 -11.00 8.01
N ALA A 30 10.12 -11.21 9.31
CA ALA A 30 9.10 -12.17 9.73
C ALA A 30 7.70 -11.82 9.18
N PHE A 31 7.37 -10.52 9.11
CA PHE A 31 6.14 -10.05 8.49
C PHE A 31 6.10 -10.37 6.99
N LEU A 32 7.16 -10.05 6.24
CA LEU A 32 7.24 -10.32 4.81
C LEU A 32 7.17 -11.83 4.52
N GLU A 33 7.87 -12.65 5.30
CA GLU A 33 7.80 -14.11 5.19
C GLU A 33 6.37 -14.61 5.37
N THR A 34 5.70 -14.16 6.44
CA THR A 34 4.30 -14.52 6.71
C THR A 34 3.36 -14.09 5.59
N ALA A 35 3.53 -12.87 5.08
CA ALA A 35 2.69 -12.34 4.01
C ALA A 35 2.91 -13.07 2.68
N LEU A 36 4.16 -13.37 2.31
CA LEU A 36 4.47 -14.13 1.10
C LEU A 36 3.98 -15.58 1.20
N PHE A 37 4.09 -16.20 2.38
CA PHE A 37 3.49 -17.51 2.62
C PHE A 37 1.96 -17.48 2.46
N TRP A 38 1.30 -16.43 2.96
CA TRP A 38 -0.13 -16.23 2.73
C TRP A 38 -0.44 -16.09 1.23
N LEU A 39 0.33 -15.30 0.48
CA LEU A 39 0.15 -15.13 -0.96
C LEU A 39 0.24 -16.46 -1.71
N ASP A 40 1.21 -17.31 -1.35
CA ASP A 40 1.39 -18.61 -2.00
C ASP A 40 0.22 -19.56 -1.77
N ASN A 41 -0.37 -19.54 -0.58
CA ASN A 41 -1.42 -20.48 -0.16
C ASN A 41 -2.86 -20.02 -0.45
N ASN A 42 -3.08 -18.80 -0.96
CA ASN A 42 -4.43 -18.27 -1.22
C ASN A 42 -4.66 -17.97 -2.71
N ASP A 43 -5.83 -18.31 -3.26
CA ASP A 43 -6.12 -18.09 -4.68
C ASP A 43 -6.64 -16.68 -4.99
N GLU A 44 -7.46 -16.12 -4.09
CA GLU A 44 -7.91 -14.74 -4.19
C GLU A 44 -6.84 -13.84 -3.56
N THR A 45 -6.20 -12.99 -4.37
CA THR A 45 -5.04 -12.18 -3.93
C THR A 45 -5.07 -10.75 -4.44
N ALA A 46 -6.24 -10.29 -4.91
CA ALA A 46 -6.37 -9.03 -5.63
C ALA A 46 -5.93 -7.80 -4.81
N ASN A 47 -6.20 -7.78 -3.50
CA ASN A 47 -5.83 -6.66 -2.61
C ASN A 47 -4.52 -6.87 -1.86
N PHE A 48 -3.87 -8.04 -2.01
CA PHE A 48 -2.69 -8.40 -1.25
C PHE A 48 -1.61 -7.30 -1.26
N HIS A 49 -1.27 -6.80 -2.45
CA HIS A 49 -0.23 -5.79 -2.61
C HIS A 49 -0.57 -4.47 -1.91
N LEU A 50 -1.84 -4.05 -1.90
CA LEU A 50 -2.28 -2.84 -1.19
C LEU A 50 -2.13 -3.00 0.33
N ILE A 51 -2.59 -4.13 0.86
CA ILE A 51 -2.53 -4.45 2.28
C ILE A 51 -1.07 -4.54 2.72
N LEU A 52 -0.24 -5.26 1.94
CA LEU A 52 1.18 -5.41 2.22
C LEU A 52 1.88 -4.05 2.26
N MET A 53 1.68 -3.21 1.24
CA MET A 53 2.29 -1.87 1.19
C MET A 53 1.89 -1.02 2.38
N LEU A 54 0.60 -0.98 2.76
CA LEU A 54 0.17 -0.20 3.91
C LEU A 54 0.77 -0.74 5.22
N GLU A 55 0.72 -2.06 5.45
CA GLU A 55 1.26 -2.67 6.67
C GLU A 55 2.79 -2.51 6.76
N MET A 56 3.51 -2.51 5.64
CA MET A 56 4.94 -2.23 5.59
C MET A 56 5.30 -0.86 6.18
N THR A 57 4.45 0.15 6.01
CA THR A 57 4.73 1.51 6.53
C THR A 57 4.86 1.54 8.06
N LYS A 58 4.30 0.56 8.78
CA LYS A 58 4.50 0.39 10.24
C LYS A 58 5.95 0.10 10.59
N TYR A 59 6.58 -0.78 9.80
CA TYR A 59 7.96 -1.20 10.02
C TYR A 59 8.96 -0.17 9.51
N LEU A 60 8.56 0.65 8.55
CA LEU A 60 9.36 1.74 7.99
C LEU A 60 9.18 3.07 8.75
N GLY A 61 8.30 3.13 9.75
CA GLY A 61 8.19 4.27 10.66
C GLY A 61 7.28 5.42 10.19
N PHE A 62 6.46 5.22 9.15
CA PHE A 62 5.59 6.26 8.58
C PHE A 62 4.14 5.79 8.39
N TYR A 63 3.64 4.90 9.26
CA TYR A 63 2.24 4.50 9.20
C TYR A 63 1.30 5.70 9.36
N PRO A 64 0.20 5.79 8.58
CA PRO A 64 -0.77 6.87 8.73
C PRO A 64 -1.27 7.02 10.16
N ASP A 65 -1.37 8.26 10.66
CA ASP A 65 -2.05 8.51 11.92
C ASP A 65 -3.55 8.33 11.75
N ILE A 66 -4.11 7.35 12.46
CA ILE A 66 -5.51 6.95 12.39
C ILE A 66 -6.38 7.55 13.50
N SER A 67 -5.82 8.41 14.35
CA SER A 67 -6.51 9.02 15.50
C SER A 67 -7.75 9.83 15.07
N GLU A 68 -7.65 10.55 13.96
CA GLU A 68 -8.69 11.46 13.47
C GLU A 68 -9.36 10.96 12.17
N MET A 69 -9.47 9.64 12.01
CA MET A 69 -9.99 9.00 10.79
C MET A 69 -11.43 9.41 10.43
N GLU A 70 -12.18 10.10 11.30
CA GLU A 70 -13.50 10.63 10.96
C GLU A 70 -13.44 11.83 9.99
N PHE A 71 -12.31 12.55 9.91
CA PHE A 71 -12.22 13.73 9.05
C PHE A 71 -12.26 13.41 7.55
N PRO A 72 -12.84 14.30 6.72
CA PRO A 72 -13.13 14.04 5.30
C PRO A 72 -11.90 13.90 4.40
N PHE A 73 -10.73 14.42 4.79
CA PHE A 73 -9.54 14.42 3.96
C PHE A 73 -8.36 13.74 4.67
N PHE A 74 -7.48 13.13 3.89
CA PHE A 74 -6.17 12.64 4.35
C PHE A 74 -5.08 13.47 3.70
N ASP A 75 -4.21 14.07 4.51
CA ASP A 75 -2.99 14.72 4.04
C ASP A 75 -1.90 13.66 3.85
N ALA A 76 -1.59 13.32 2.60
CA ALA A 76 -0.61 12.28 2.30
C ALA A 76 0.84 12.72 2.58
N ASN A 77 1.11 14.02 2.64
CA ASN A 77 2.43 14.52 2.98
C ASN A 77 2.67 14.42 4.49
N GLU A 78 1.71 14.87 5.29
CA GLU A 78 1.82 14.84 6.76
C GLU A 78 1.43 13.48 7.36
N GLY A 79 0.72 12.63 6.61
CA GLY A 79 0.28 11.31 7.07
C GLY A 79 -0.88 11.34 8.08
N VAL A 80 -1.72 12.38 8.04
CA VAL A 80 -2.80 12.60 9.02
C VAL A 80 -4.14 12.87 8.35
N PHE A 81 -5.24 12.55 9.03
CA PHE A 81 -6.58 12.97 8.62
C PHE A 81 -6.86 14.41 9.07
N THR A 82 -7.56 15.20 8.24
CA THR A 82 -7.77 16.64 8.44
C THR A 82 -9.14 17.10 7.92
N PRO A 83 -9.79 18.08 8.58
CA PRO A 83 -11.05 18.63 8.10
C PRO A 83 -10.90 19.59 6.90
N PHE A 84 -9.67 19.98 6.54
CA PHE A 84 -9.41 20.95 5.49
C PHE A 84 -8.77 20.29 4.26
N HIS A 85 -9.28 20.61 3.08
CA HIS A 85 -8.67 20.18 1.82
C HIS A 85 -7.50 21.11 1.46
N GLY A 86 -6.28 20.66 1.72
CA GLY A 86 -5.03 21.38 1.47
C GLY A 86 -4.30 20.92 0.21
N ILE A 87 -3.14 21.55 -0.05
CA ILE A 87 -2.23 21.11 -1.11
C ILE A 87 -1.58 19.80 -0.65
N GLY A 88 -1.74 18.73 -1.44
CA GLY A 88 -1.23 17.39 -1.07
C GLY A 88 -2.25 16.53 -0.31
N SER A 89 -3.39 17.10 0.07
CA SER A 89 -4.50 16.31 0.60
C SER A 89 -5.20 15.53 -0.53
N LEU A 90 -5.62 14.32 -0.20
CA LEU A 90 -6.50 13.52 -1.05
C LEU A 90 -7.88 14.18 -1.14
N THR A 91 -8.59 13.94 -2.25
CA THR A 91 -10.03 14.25 -2.32
C THR A 91 -10.81 13.43 -1.29
N GLU A 92 -12.05 13.81 -0.99
CA GLU A 92 -12.90 13.05 -0.07
C GLU A 92 -13.15 11.62 -0.58
N HIS A 93 -13.32 11.44 -1.89
CA HIS A 93 -13.48 10.12 -2.49
C HIS A 93 -12.24 9.24 -2.32
N GLU A 94 -11.06 9.77 -2.65
CA GLU A 94 -9.77 9.08 -2.44
C GLU A 94 -9.53 8.77 -0.97
N THR A 95 -9.86 9.71 -0.09
CA THR A 95 -9.77 9.53 1.37
C THR A 95 -10.65 8.39 1.85
N ASN A 96 -11.90 8.31 1.38
CA ASN A 96 -12.82 7.23 1.74
C ASN A 96 -12.32 5.86 1.24
N LEU A 97 -11.71 5.79 0.05
CA LEU A 97 -11.07 4.58 -0.43
C LEU A 97 -9.85 4.20 0.42
N PHE A 98 -9.05 5.18 0.83
CA PHE A 98 -7.90 4.96 1.70
C PHE A 98 -8.32 4.46 3.08
N LYS A 99 -9.34 5.09 3.71
CA LYS A 99 -9.94 4.61 4.96
C LYS A 99 -10.44 3.18 4.87
N LYS A 100 -11.04 2.81 3.74
CA LYS A 100 -11.51 1.43 3.48
C LYS A 100 -10.36 0.42 3.46
N LEU A 101 -9.14 0.81 3.08
CA LEU A 101 -7.95 -0.04 3.09
C LEU A 101 -7.43 -0.27 4.52
N ILE A 102 -7.44 0.75 5.37
CA ILE A 102 -6.78 0.72 6.69
C ILE A 102 -7.13 -0.49 7.58
N PRO A 103 -8.40 -0.89 7.74
CA PRO A 103 -8.74 -2.02 8.59
C PRO A 103 -8.50 -3.38 7.91
N LEU A 104 -8.19 -3.41 6.61
CA LEU A 104 -8.06 -4.67 5.87
C LEU A 104 -6.84 -5.47 6.32
N LYS A 105 -7.04 -6.77 6.33
CA LYS A 105 -6.10 -7.85 6.57
C LYS A 105 -6.14 -8.82 5.40
N PHE A 106 -5.12 -9.65 5.28
CA PHE A 106 -4.98 -10.54 4.13
C PHE A 106 -6.18 -11.49 3.98
N ASP A 107 -6.73 -11.97 5.09
CA ASP A 107 -7.90 -12.86 5.14
C ASP A 107 -9.25 -12.18 4.89
N ASN A 108 -9.30 -10.85 4.75
CA ASN A 108 -10.52 -10.17 4.32
C ASN A 108 -10.84 -10.41 2.84
N ASP A 109 -12.09 -10.12 2.46
CA ASP A 109 -12.58 -10.28 1.10
C ASP A 109 -11.73 -9.50 0.09
N GLN A 110 -11.13 -10.22 -0.86
CA GLN A 110 -10.27 -9.65 -1.88
C GLN A 110 -11.06 -8.89 -2.96
N LYS A 111 -12.39 -8.98 -2.94
CA LYS A 111 -13.32 -8.23 -3.81
C LYS A 111 -13.74 -6.90 -3.20
N THR A 112 -13.17 -6.52 -2.06
CA THR A 112 -13.46 -5.25 -1.36
C THR A 112 -13.31 -4.02 -2.27
N PHE A 113 -12.36 -4.02 -3.20
CA PHE A 113 -12.18 -2.95 -4.18
C PHE A 113 -12.51 -3.44 -5.58
N HIS A 114 -13.24 -2.62 -6.34
CA HIS A 114 -13.34 -2.76 -7.79
C HIS A 114 -12.01 -2.39 -8.46
N VAL A 115 -11.83 -2.76 -9.73
CA VAL A 115 -10.58 -2.54 -10.49
C VAL A 115 -10.13 -1.08 -10.43
N ILE A 116 -11.03 -0.13 -10.72
CA ILE A 116 -10.72 1.31 -10.70
C ILE A 116 -10.35 1.79 -9.29
N GLU A 117 -11.12 1.40 -8.28
CA GLU A 117 -10.83 1.77 -6.88
C GLU A 117 -9.46 1.26 -6.45
N ARG A 118 -9.11 0.02 -6.82
CA ARG A 118 -7.82 -0.59 -6.52
C ARG A 118 -6.66 0.20 -7.14
N GLN A 119 -6.82 0.66 -8.38
CA GLN A 119 -5.83 1.49 -9.07
C GLN A 119 -5.67 2.86 -8.39
N ILE A 120 -6.77 3.46 -7.92
CA ILE A 120 -6.74 4.73 -7.15
C ILE A 120 -5.98 4.52 -5.85
N VAL A 121 -6.33 3.50 -5.06
CA VAL A 121 -5.66 3.18 -3.79
C VAL A 121 -4.19 2.88 -3.99
N LEU A 122 -3.83 2.13 -5.04
CA LEU A 122 -2.44 1.85 -5.39
C LEU A 122 -1.67 3.14 -5.68
N LYS A 123 -2.26 4.08 -6.43
CA LYS A 123 -1.65 5.37 -6.72
C LYS A 123 -1.42 6.17 -5.43
N ILE A 124 -2.41 6.22 -4.54
CA ILE A 124 -2.31 6.87 -3.23
C ILE A 124 -1.13 6.30 -2.44
N LEU A 125 -1.01 4.96 -2.35
CA LEU A 125 0.09 4.32 -1.63
C LEU A 125 1.45 4.64 -2.25
N ILE A 126 1.57 4.65 -3.58
CA ILE A 126 2.84 4.98 -4.25
C ILE A 126 3.24 6.43 -4.00
N ASP A 127 2.28 7.36 -4.07
CA ASP A 127 2.53 8.77 -3.76
C ASP A 127 2.89 8.95 -2.27
N TYR A 128 2.22 8.23 -1.37
CA TYR A 128 2.55 8.19 0.07
C TYR A 128 3.98 7.69 0.32
N PHE A 129 4.39 6.57 -0.26
CA PHE A 129 5.79 6.10 -0.18
C PHE A 129 6.76 7.14 -0.74
N THR A 130 6.38 7.87 -1.79
CA THR A 130 7.24 8.92 -2.39
C THR A 130 7.42 10.12 -1.45
N PHE A 131 6.41 10.48 -0.66
CA PHE A 131 6.51 11.58 0.32
C PHE A 131 7.37 11.22 1.53
N HIS A 132 7.30 9.96 1.98
CA HIS A 132 7.88 9.55 3.26
C HIS A 132 9.25 8.85 3.15
N LEU A 133 9.62 8.38 1.96
CA LEU A 133 10.90 7.70 1.73
C LEU A 133 11.81 8.50 0.80
N ASP A 134 12.93 8.96 1.34
CA ASP A 134 13.95 9.65 0.58
C ASP A 134 14.49 8.77 -0.56
N GLY A 135 14.48 9.34 -1.77
CA GLY A 135 14.99 8.66 -2.95
C GLY A 135 14.09 7.53 -3.48
N PHE A 136 12.88 7.35 -2.95
CA PHE A 136 11.93 6.36 -3.45
C PHE A 136 11.61 6.57 -4.93
N LYS A 137 11.79 5.51 -5.72
CA LYS A 137 11.51 5.53 -7.16
C LYS A 137 10.21 4.79 -7.43
N LYS A 138 9.32 5.42 -8.20
CA LYS A 138 8.11 4.74 -8.68
C LYS A 138 8.50 3.45 -9.42
N PRO A 139 7.92 2.29 -9.05
CA PRO A 139 8.31 1.01 -9.62
C PRO A 139 7.90 0.94 -11.09
N LYS A 140 8.77 0.36 -11.92
CA LYS A 140 8.53 0.23 -13.38
C LYS A 140 7.50 -0.86 -13.66
N SER A 141 7.44 -1.88 -12.80
CA SER A 141 6.41 -2.93 -12.80
C SER A 141 4.99 -2.41 -12.55
N LEU A 142 4.79 -1.16 -12.13
CA LEU A 142 3.45 -0.61 -11.89
C LEU A 142 2.53 -0.75 -13.11
N GLU A 143 3.03 -0.45 -14.30
CA GLU A 143 2.23 -0.51 -15.53
C GLU A 143 1.88 -1.97 -15.88
N VAL A 144 2.82 -2.90 -15.67
CA VAL A 144 2.58 -4.34 -15.85
C VAL A 144 1.54 -4.85 -14.86
N LEU A 145 1.59 -4.40 -13.59
CA LEU A 145 0.60 -4.74 -12.58
C LEU A 145 -0.79 -4.22 -12.99
N LYS A 146 -0.90 -2.97 -13.44
CA LYS A 146 -2.19 -2.43 -13.91
C LYS A 146 -2.75 -3.23 -15.07
N GLU A 147 -1.93 -3.56 -16.06
CA GLU A 147 -2.35 -4.29 -17.26
C GLU A 147 -2.87 -5.70 -16.93
N VAL A 148 -2.17 -6.43 -16.06
CA VAL A 148 -2.58 -7.79 -15.65
C VAL A 148 -3.88 -7.78 -14.84
N PHE A 149 -4.17 -6.71 -14.11
CA PHE A 149 -5.38 -6.57 -13.28
C PHE A 149 -6.50 -5.73 -13.94
N SER A 150 -6.34 -5.36 -15.22
CA SER A 150 -7.33 -4.60 -16.01
C SER A 150 -8.44 -5.47 -16.58
#